data_AF-A0A9W8J7Y7-F1
#
_entry.id   AF-A0A9W8J7Y7-F1
#
_cell.length_a   1.000
_cell.length_b   1.000
_cell.length_c   1.000
_cell.angle_alpha   90.00
_cell.angle_beta   90.00
_cell.angle_gamma   90.00
#
_symmetry.space_group_name_H-M   'P 1'
#
loop_
_entity.id
_entity.type
_entity.pdbx_description
1 polymer ?
#
loop_
_entity_poly.entity_id
_entity_poly.type
_entity_poly.pdbx_seq_one_letter_code
_entity_poly.pdbx_strand_id
1 'polypeptide(L)'
;MRFAATLLYCLSFGAVVTFALPTLVSRSYDLAERSAGSDLEGIIDEVSARAPTELGFDLEFQERQLEDSFLYSRAPLAKKTKKKLEEALDVMEAETVSWSWGAQWDKGHGGNTSQLQGYKPGSRRDTQGSLLFWVGLFNTAGKEITGSPLIQANFATEPDTATAVAALRAALQNA
;
A
#
# COMPACT_ATOMS: atom_id res chain seq x y z
N MET A 1 -58.61 -33.44 -16.73
CA MET A 1 -57.92 -33.43 -18.04
C MET A 1 -58.07 -32.05 -18.68
N ARG A 2 -56.99 -31.26 -18.71
CA ARG A 2 -56.83 -30.05 -19.54
C ARG A 2 -55.36 -29.93 -19.93
N PHE A 3 -55.14 -29.29 -21.08
CA PHE A 3 -54.10 -29.52 -22.09
C PHE A 3 -52.66 -29.09 -21.76
N ALA A 4 -51.78 -29.51 -22.66
CA ALA A 4 -50.35 -29.72 -22.53
C ALA A 4 -49.44 -28.52 -22.85
N ALA A 5 -48.18 -28.70 -22.41
CA ALA A 5 -46.89 -28.29 -22.99
C ALA A 5 -46.65 -26.82 -23.36
N THR A 6 -45.69 -26.19 -22.68
CA THR A 6 -44.95 -25.04 -23.20
C THR A 6 -43.46 -25.13 -22.83
N LEU A 7 -42.65 -24.71 -23.79
CA LEU A 7 -41.25 -25.05 -24.06
C LEU A 7 -40.19 -24.62 -23.03
N LEU A 8 -39.15 -25.46 -23.00
CA LEU A 8 -37.78 -25.23 -22.54
C LEU A 8 -37.17 -23.97 -23.18
N TYR A 9 -36.50 -23.12 -22.37
CA TYR A 9 -35.60 -22.07 -22.87
C TYR A 9 -34.23 -22.23 -22.21
N CYS A 10 -33.28 -22.79 -22.96
CA CYS A 10 -31.86 -22.71 -22.69
C CYS A 10 -31.30 -21.49 -23.44
N LEU A 11 -30.51 -20.64 -22.79
CA LEU A 11 -29.46 -19.85 -23.47
C LEU A 11 -28.41 -19.38 -22.45
N SER A 12 -27.30 -20.10 -22.50
CA SER A 12 -25.98 -19.83 -21.93
C SER A 12 -25.32 -18.62 -22.61
N PHE A 13 -24.72 -17.72 -21.83
CA PHE A 13 -23.66 -16.83 -22.31
C PHE A 13 -22.48 -16.85 -21.32
N GLY A 14 -21.49 -17.68 -21.64
CA GLY A 14 -20.13 -17.55 -21.14
C GLY A 14 -19.39 -16.54 -22.01
N ALA A 15 -18.79 -15.52 -21.38
CA ALA A 15 -17.88 -14.61 -22.04
C ALA A 15 -16.44 -15.09 -21.80
N VAL A 16 -15.87 -15.76 -22.80
CA VAL A 16 -14.44 -16.04 -22.92
C VAL A 16 -13.82 -14.87 -23.67
N VAL A 17 -12.97 -14.09 -23.01
CA VAL A 17 -12.14 -13.08 -23.68
C VAL A 17 -10.75 -13.68 -23.88
N THR A 18 -10.57 -14.27 -25.06
CA THR A 18 -9.28 -14.73 -25.58
C THR A 18 -8.51 -13.52 -26.11
N PHE A 19 -7.35 -13.20 -25.51
CA PHE A 19 -6.40 -12.27 -26.11
C PHE A 19 -5.52 -13.02 -27.10
N ALA A 20 -5.62 -12.66 -28.37
CA ALA A 20 -4.83 -13.18 -29.48
C ALA A 20 -3.43 -12.55 -29.50
N LEU A 21 -2.39 -13.38 -29.58
CA LEU A 21 -1.02 -13.01 -29.89
C LEU A 21 -0.89 -12.72 -31.40
N PRO A 22 -0.26 -11.61 -31.84
CA PRO A 22 0.08 -11.44 -33.24
C PRO A 22 1.34 -12.25 -33.59
N THR A 23 1.15 -13.23 -34.47
CA THR A 23 2.21 -13.94 -35.20
C THR A 23 2.80 -13.04 -36.29
N LEU A 24 4.11 -12.79 -36.26
CA LEU A 24 4.83 -12.16 -37.38
C LEU A 24 5.85 -13.13 -37.98
N VAL A 25 5.37 -13.75 -39.05
CA VAL A 25 6.03 -14.03 -40.35
C VAL A 25 7.56 -14.07 -40.39
N SER A 26 8.04 -15.27 -40.71
CA SER A 26 9.38 -15.62 -41.16
C SER A 26 9.74 -14.96 -42.51
N ARG A 27 10.96 -14.43 -42.62
CA ARG A 27 11.65 -14.22 -43.91
C ARG A 27 13.10 -14.69 -43.78
N SER A 28 13.35 -15.85 -44.37
CA SER A 28 14.68 -16.36 -44.72
C SER A 28 15.25 -15.52 -45.86
N TYR A 29 16.52 -15.09 -45.74
CA TYR A 29 17.35 -14.76 -46.90
C TYR A 29 18.77 -15.27 -46.68
N ASP A 30 19.15 -16.11 -47.63
CA ASP A 30 20.48 -16.53 -48.05
C ASP A 30 21.52 -15.39 -48.00
N LEU A 31 22.73 -15.71 -47.54
CA LEU A 31 23.94 -15.02 -48.00
C LEU A 31 25.15 -15.91 -47.81
N ALA A 32 25.47 -16.62 -48.88
CA ALA A 32 26.77 -17.20 -49.14
C ALA A 32 27.86 -16.11 -49.14
N GLU A 33 28.99 -16.47 -48.53
CA GLU A 33 30.37 -16.19 -48.92
C GLU A 33 30.69 -14.87 -49.64
N ARG A 34 31.49 -14.00 -49.00
CA ARG A 34 32.93 -13.83 -49.36
C ARG A 34 33.62 -12.67 -48.63
N SER A 35 34.85 -13.03 -48.23
CA SER A 35 36.10 -12.26 -48.17
C SER A 35 36.28 -11.09 -47.19
N ALA A 36 37.33 -11.28 -46.40
CA ALA A 36 38.13 -10.33 -45.67
C ALA A 36 38.82 -9.25 -46.53
N GLY A 37 39.33 -8.21 -45.84
CA GLY A 37 40.26 -7.18 -46.33
C GLY A 37 39.64 -5.78 -46.17
N SER A 38 39.81 -5.08 -45.04
CA SER A 38 40.97 -4.23 -44.68
C SER A 38 41.15 -3.00 -45.57
N ASP A 39 41.46 -1.89 -44.90
CA ASP A 39 41.89 -0.56 -45.39
C ASP A 39 40.76 0.37 -45.84
N LEU A 40 40.76 1.68 -45.59
CA LEU A 40 41.45 2.60 -44.68
C LEU A 40 40.72 3.93 -44.93
N GLU A 41 40.66 4.77 -43.90
CA GLU A 41 40.36 6.21 -43.98
C GLU A 41 38.96 6.68 -44.39
N GLY A 42 38.45 7.60 -43.57
CA GLY A 42 37.78 8.77 -44.12
C GLY A 42 36.43 9.09 -43.52
N ILE A 43 36.45 10.10 -42.65
CA ILE A 43 35.43 11.16 -42.59
C ILE A 43 34.09 10.76 -41.96
N ILE A 44 33.96 11.15 -40.69
CA ILE A 44 32.80 11.76 -40.03
C ILE A 44 31.53 11.78 -40.89
N ASP A 45 30.57 10.91 -40.60
CA ASP A 45 29.18 11.34 -40.53
C ASP A 45 28.40 10.46 -39.55
N GLU A 46 27.40 11.13 -39.01
CA GLU A 46 26.57 10.87 -37.87
C GLU A 46 25.67 9.63 -38.03
N VAL A 47 25.11 9.21 -36.89
CA VAL A 47 23.93 8.33 -36.74
C VAL A 47 24.17 6.81 -36.79
N SER A 48 24.10 6.21 -35.59
CA SER A 48 23.19 5.10 -35.26
C SER A 48 23.84 3.87 -34.61
N ALA A 49 23.20 3.49 -33.50
CA ALA A 49 23.19 2.19 -32.84
C ALA A 49 24.45 1.78 -32.07
N ARG A 50 24.34 1.78 -30.72
CA ARG A 50 24.10 0.51 -29.98
C ARG A 50 23.83 0.74 -28.49
N ALA A 51 22.70 0.18 -28.04
CA ALA A 51 22.28 -0.15 -26.66
C ALA A 51 21.92 1.01 -25.70
N PRO A 52 20.65 1.09 -25.23
CA PRO A 52 20.34 1.86 -24.04
C PRO A 52 20.80 1.04 -22.83
N THR A 53 21.84 1.51 -22.14
CA THR A 53 22.16 1.07 -20.78
C THR A 53 21.12 1.65 -19.83
N GLU A 54 19.93 1.09 -19.86
CA GLU A 54 18.89 1.24 -18.84
C GLU A 54 19.41 0.55 -17.57
N LEU A 55 19.98 1.29 -16.62
CA LEU A 55 20.10 0.94 -15.19
C LEU A 55 20.74 2.09 -14.37
N GLY A 56 20.65 3.34 -14.83
CA GLY A 56 21.17 4.53 -14.13
C GLY A 56 20.08 5.50 -13.65
N PHE A 57 18.80 5.13 -13.75
CA PHE A 57 17.67 6.06 -13.60
C PHE A 57 16.59 5.60 -12.61
N ASP A 58 16.94 4.80 -11.60
CA ASP A 58 15.97 4.41 -10.54
C ASP A 58 16.51 4.45 -9.10
N LEU A 59 17.74 4.94 -8.90
CA LEU A 59 18.27 5.19 -7.54
C LEU A 59 18.08 6.65 -7.13
N GLU A 60 18.34 7.62 -8.01
CA GLU A 60 18.18 9.05 -7.67
C GLU A 60 16.72 9.48 -7.45
N PHE A 61 15.74 8.80 -8.09
CA PHE A 61 14.32 9.13 -7.87
C PHE A 61 13.81 8.51 -6.57
N GLN A 62 14.29 7.31 -6.19
CA GLN A 62 13.99 6.70 -4.89
C GLN A 62 14.67 7.43 -3.73
N GLU A 63 15.93 7.86 -3.88
CA GLU A 63 16.61 8.69 -2.87
C GLU A 63 15.90 10.03 -2.68
N ARG A 64 15.47 10.70 -3.76
CA ARG A 64 14.72 11.96 -3.64
C ARG A 64 13.37 11.81 -2.95
N GLN A 65 12.67 10.68 -3.11
CA GLN A 65 11.42 10.44 -2.36
C GLN A 65 11.62 10.07 -0.90
N LEU A 66 12.77 9.47 -0.57
CA LEU A 66 13.19 9.26 0.82
C LEU A 66 13.61 10.58 1.48
N GLU A 67 14.39 11.42 0.81
CA GLU A 67 14.89 12.69 1.35
C GLU A 67 13.78 13.76 1.53
N ASP A 68 12.81 13.86 0.61
CA ASP A 68 11.68 14.80 0.77
C ASP A 68 10.70 14.39 1.88
N SER A 69 10.74 13.14 2.34
CA SER A 69 9.97 12.70 3.52
C SER A 69 10.61 13.13 4.85
N PHE A 70 11.87 13.58 4.85
CA PHE A 70 12.60 14.04 6.04
C PHE A 70 12.60 15.57 6.22
N LEU A 71 12.21 16.35 5.20
CA LEU A 71 12.32 17.82 5.25
C LEU A 71 11.06 18.55 5.71
N TYR A 72 9.93 17.84 5.82
CA TYR A 72 8.72 18.40 6.45
C TYR A 72 8.47 17.64 7.74
N SER A 73 8.86 18.25 8.88
CA SER A 73 8.30 17.88 10.17
C SER A 73 6.78 17.83 9.99
N ARG A 74 6.15 16.67 10.24
CA ARG A 74 4.68 16.55 10.19
C ARG A 74 4.12 17.75 10.95
N ALA A 75 3.32 18.56 10.26
CA ALA A 75 2.78 19.78 10.85
C ALA A 75 2.11 19.38 12.18
N PRO A 76 2.41 20.09 13.28
CA PRO A 76 1.92 19.70 14.60
C PRO A 76 0.40 19.62 14.58
N LEU A 77 -0.15 18.60 15.24
CA LEU A 77 -1.60 18.41 15.30
C LEU A 77 -2.28 19.67 15.85
N ALA A 78 -3.34 20.12 15.17
CA ALA A 78 -4.13 21.26 15.62
C ALA A 78 -4.63 21.02 17.06
N LYS A 79 -4.62 22.07 17.90
CA LYS A 79 -5.02 21.99 19.32
C LYS A 79 -6.38 21.33 19.53
N LYS A 80 -7.35 21.60 18.64
CA LYS A 80 -8.69 20.98 18.66
C LYS A 80 -8.62 19.46 18.42
N THR A 81 -7.77 19.01 17.50
CA THR A 81 -7.55 17.58 17.21
C THR A 81 -6.88 16.89 18.39
N LYS A 82 -5.85 17.52 18.99
CA LYS A 82 -5.20 16.98 20.18
C LYS A 82 -6.19 16.75 21.33
N LYS A 83 -7.01 17.75 21.64
CA LYS A 83 -8.04 17.63 22.68
C LYS A 83 -9.03 16.49 22.41
N LYS A 84 -9.48 16.34 21.16
CA LYS A 84 -10.39 15.22 20.82
C LYS A 84 -9.71 13.85 20.93
N LEU A 85 -8.42 13.75 20.62
CA LEU A 85 -7.65 12.53 20.80
C LEU A 85 -7.44 12.21 22.28
N GLU A 86 -7.22 13.21 23.14
CA GLU A 86 -7.18 13.04 24.60
C GLU A 86 -8.51 12.46 25.11
N GLU A 87 -9.65 13.06 24.73
CA GLU A 87 -10.98 12.57 25.11
C GLU A 87 -11.24 11.14 24.60
N ALA A 88 -10.78 10.80 23.39
CA ALA A 88 -10.89 9.44 22.88
C ALA A 88 -10.02 8.45 23.67
N LEU A 89 -8.82 8.85 24.09
CA LEU A 89 -7.93 8.03 24.91
C LEU A 89 -8.50 7.82 26.33
N ASP A 90 -9.16 8.82 26.91
CA ASP A 90 -9.85 8.69 28.19
C ASP A 90 -10.97 7.64 28.12
N VAL A 91 -11.74 7.62 27.04
CA VAL A 91 -12.78 6.61 26.81
C VAL A 91 -12.15 5.23 26.58
N MET A 92 -11.08 5.14 25.79
CA MET A 92 -10.39 3.87 25.56
C MET A 92 -9.84 3.26 26.85
N GLU A 93 -9.37 4.08 27.79
CA GLU A 93 -8.83 3.62 29.08
C GLU A 93 -9.90 2.98 29.96
N ALA A 94 -11.15 3.46 29.85
CA ALA A 94 -12.29 2.90 30.57
C ALA A 94 -12.88 1.65 29.93
N GLU A 95 -12.53 1.36 28.67
CA GLU A 95 -13.05 0.25 27.88
C GLU A 95 -12.00 -0.86 27.70
N THR A 96 -12.44 -2.08 27.39
CA THR A 96 -11.51 -3.15 26.97
C THR A 96 -11.44 -3.17 25.45
N VAL A 97 -10.30 -2.77 24.88
CA VAL A 97 -10.07 -2.87 23.45
C VAL A 97 -9.48 -4.23 23.11
N SER A 98 -10.19 -4.97 22.26
CA SER A 98 -9.72 -6.20 21.64
C SER A 98 -8.94 -5.87 20.38
N TRP A 99 -7.68 -6.32 20.35
CA TRP A 99 -6.71 -6.06 19.28
C TRP A 99 -6.60 -7.25 18.34
N SER A 100 -6.38 -6.97 17.07
CA SER A 100 -6.11 -7.98 16.03
C SER A 100 -4.71 -7.75 15.48
N TRP A 101 -3.85 -8.75 15.59
CA TRP A 101 -2.42 -8.64 15.25
C TRP A 101 -2.12 -9.20 13.85
N GLY A 102 -2.66 -8.53 12.84
CA GLY A 102 -2.41 -8.82 11.43
C GLY A 102 -1.16 -8.11 10.88
N ALA A 103 -0.71 -8.52 9.70
CA ALA A 103 0.36 -7.83 8.97
C ALA A 103 -0.04 -6.43 8.50
N GLN A 104 -1.35 -6.20 8.34
CA GLN A 104 -1.96 -4.94 7.96
C GLN A 104 -2.61 -4.29 9.18
N TRP A 105 -2.93 -3.01 9.09
CA TRP A 105 -3.72 -2.33 10.10
C TRP A 105 -5.15 -2.87 10.11
N ASP A 106 -5.53 -3.44 11.23
CA ASP A 106 -6.88 -3.90 11.53
C ASP A 106 -7.48 -3.02 12.63
N LYS A 107 -8.79 -2.81 12.57
CA LYS A 107 -9.48 -2.01 13.58
C LYS A 107 -9.57 -2.78 14.90
N GLY A 108 -9.31 -2.08 16.00
CA GLY A 108 -9.62 -2.56 17.34
C GLY A 108 -11.14 -2.61 17.56
N HIS A 109 -11.58 -3.58 18.34
CA HIS A 109 -12.97 -3.76 18.74
C HIS A 109 -13.13 -3.42 20.22
N GLY A 110 -14.28 -2.86 20.63
CA GLY A 110 -14.56 -2.56 22.05
C GLY A 110 -14.84 -1.09 22.36
N GLY A 111 -14.42 -0.16 21.48
CA GLY A 111 -14.82 1.25 21.57
C GLY A 111 -15.79 1.64 20.45
N ASN A 112 -16.97 2.18 20.80
CA ASN A 112 -17.85 2.74 19.77
C ASN A 112 -17.25 4.05 19.24
N THR A 113 -17.13 4.16 17.92
CA THR A 113 -16.55 5.34 17.25
C THR A 113 -17.22 6.66 17.67
N SER A 114 -18.51 6.63 18.01
CA SER A 114 -19.26 7.79 18.52
C SER A 114 -18.76 8.29 19.88
N GLN A 115 -18.32 7.37 20.76
CA GLN A 115 -17.73 7.70 22.06
C GLN A 115 -16.28 8.17 21.90
N LEU A 116 -15.59 7.72 20.85
CA LEU A 116 -14.20 8.04 20.53
C LEU A 116 -14.04 9.29 19.66
N GLN A 117 -14.99 10.23 19.68
CA GLN A 117 -14.92 11.50 18.93
C GLN A 117 -14.75 11.35 17.39
N GLY A 118 -15.17 10.20 16.83
CA GLY A 118 -15.01 9.89 15.41
C GLY A 118 -13.70 9.15 15.07
N TYR A 119 -12.88 8.83 16.06
CA TYR A 119 -11.66 8.06 15.90
C TYR A 119 -11.87 6.58 16.19
N LYS A 120 -10.93 5.76 15.73
CA LYS A 120 -10.95 4.32 16.00
C LYS A 120 -9.56 3.78 16.29
N PRO A 121 -9.42 2.93 17.32
CA PRO A 121 -8.18 2.23 17.55
C PRO A 121 -7.90 1.26 16.41
N GLY A 122 -6.63 1.08 16.09
CA GLY A 122 -6.16 0.06 15.17
C GLY A 122 -4.91 -0.60 15.70
N SER A 123 -4.68 -1.83 15.27
CA SER A 123 -3.51 -2.63 15.60
C SER A 123 -2.92 -3.28 14.35
N ARG A 124 -1.61 -3.49 14.36
CA ARG A 124 -0.92 -4.36 13.41
C ARG A 124 0.30 -4.98 14.09
N ARG A 125 0.87 -5.99 13.46
CA ARG A 125 2.14 -6.58 13.86
C ARG A 125 3.06 -6.66 12.67
N ASP A 126 4.30 -6.21 12.86
CA ASP A 126 5.31 -6.34 11.80
C ASP A 126 5.61 -7.82 11.56
N THR A 127 5.72 -8.20 10.29
CA THR A 127 6.01 -9.57 9.85
C THR A 127 7.49 -9.81 9.57
N GLN A 128 8.31 -8.76 9.61
CA GLN A 128 9.75 -8.79 9.37
C GLN A 128 10.45 -7.85 10.35
N GLY A 129 11.71 -8.13 10.68
CA GLY A 129 12.47 -7.34 11.66
C GLY A 129 12.17 -7.73 13.11
N SER A 130 12.12 -6.75 14.01
CA SER A 130 11.94 -6.95 15.47
C SER A 130 10.53 -7.39 15.89
N LEU A 131 9.63 -7.70 14.93
CA LEU A 131 8.26 -8.20 15.16
C LEU A 131 7.45 -7.35 16.14
N LEU A 132 7.48 -6.03 15.95
CA LEU A 132 6.83 -5.08 16.84
C LEU A 132 5.31 -5.14 16.72
N PHE A 133 4.65 -4.97 17.86
CA PHE A 133 3.21 -4.75 17.97
C PHE A 133 2.96 -3.26 17.88
N TRP A 134 2.18 -2.83 16.89
CA TRP A 134 1.84 -1.43 16.70
C TRP A 134 0.38 -1.18 17.07
N VAL A 135 0.14 -0.09 17.76
CA VAL A 135 -1.20 0.44 18.04
C VAL A 135 -1.28 1.87 17.51
N GLY A 136 -2.45 2.30 17.09
CA GLY A 136 -2.67 3.65 16.60
C GLY A 136 -4.12 4.10 16.69
N LEU A 137 -4.33 5.41 16.61
CA LEU A 137 -5.64 6.04 16.49
C LEU A 137 -5.82 6.62 15.10
N PHE A 138 -6.93 6.27 14.45
CA PHE A 138 -7.20 6.58 13.05
C PHE A 138 -8.44 7.45 12.92
N ASN A 139 -8.48 8.22 11.83
CA ASN A 139 -9.75 8.71 11.31
C ASN A 139 -10.60 7.52 10.83
N THR A 140 -11.91 7.75 10.75
CA THR A 140 -12.84 6.74 10.24
C THR A 140 -13.61 7.24 9.03
N ALA A 141 -13.92 6.32 8.12
CA ALA A 141 -14.96 6.50 7.12
C ALA A 141 -15.97 5.36 7.31
N GLY A 142 -17.15 5.70 7.83
CA GLY A 142 -18.12 4.69 8.24
C GLY A 142 -17.60 3.85 9.41
N LYS A 143 -17.43 2.53 9.19
CA LYS A 143 -16.99 1.58 10.23
C LYS A 143 -15.52 1.16 10.11
N GLU A 144 -14.81 1.68 9.11
CA GLU A 144 -13.42 1.31 8.81
C GLU A 144 -12.44 2.43 9.18
N ILE A 145 -11.20 2.02 9.50
CA ILE A 145 -10.07 2.93 9.67
C ILE A 145 -9.60 3.42 8.30
N THR A 146 -9.15 4.67 8.21
CA THR A 146 -8.68 5.25 6.96
C THR A 146 -7.39 6.04 7.13
N GLY A 147 -6.56 5.99 6.08
CA GLY A 147 -5.29 6.71 6.03
C GLY A 147 -4.25 6.18 7.01
N SER A 148 -3.28 7.05 7.34
CA SER A 148 -2.26 6.78 8.36
C SER A 148 -2.78 7.09 9.77
N PRO A 149 -2.24 6.44 10.82
CA PRO A 149 -2.59 6.78 12.19
C PRO A 149 -2.20 8.22 12.51
N LEU A 150 -3.08 8.93 13.22
CA LEU A 150 -2.85 10.28 13.72
C LEU A 150 -1.77 10.28 14.82
N ILE A 151 -1.82 9.26 15.66
CA ILE A 151 -0.83 8.93 16.68
C ILE A 151 -0.65 7.42 16.72
N GLN A 152 0.57 6.96 16.98
CA GLN A 152 0.90 5.54 17.03
C GLN A 152 1.99 5.27 18.06
N ALA A 153 2.00 4.05 18.57
CA ALA A 153 3.04 3.52 19.45
C ALA A 153 3.38 2.09 19.04
N ASN A 154 4.58 1.63 19.42
CA ASN A 154 5.00 0.26 19.21
C ASN A 154 5.50 -0.39 20.51
N PHE A 155 5.47 -1.71 20.53
CA PHE A 155 5.84 -2.54 21.66
C PHE A 155 6.57 -3.79 21.19
N ALA A 156 7.50 -4.29 22.02
CA ALA A 156 8.17 -5.56 21.79
C ALA A 156 7.28 -6.78 22.10
N THR A 157 6.27 -6.60 22.96
CA THR A 157 5.30 -7.62 23.35
C THR A 157 3.89 -7.07 23.19
N GLU A 158 2.90 -7.95 23.13
CA GLU A 158 1.48 -7.57 23.06
C GLU A 158 1.10 -6.70 24.28
N PRO A 159 0.69 -5.43 24.08
CA PRO A 159 0.28 -4.55 25.17
C PRO A 159 -1.18 -4.84 25.58
N ASP A 160 -1.50 -4.63 26.85
CA ASP A 160 -2.89 -4.46 27.27
C ASP A 160 -3.43 -3.06 26.88
N THR A 161 -4.73 -2.84 27.07
CA THR A 161 -5.36 -1.56 26.69
C THR A 161 -4.76 -0.37 27.45
N ALA A 162 -4.50 -0.51 28.75
CA ALA A 162 -3.97 0.58 29.57
C ALA A 162 -2.55 0.98 29.12
N THR A 163 -1.68 -0.01 28.86
CA THR A 163 -0.33 0.20 28.35
C THR A 163 -0.33 0.83 26.96
N ALA A 164 -1.23 0.37 26.08
CA ALA A 164 -1.44 0.96 24.77
C ALA A 164 -1.85 2.44 24.86
N VAL A 165 -2.84 2.76 25.70
CA VAL A 165 -3.32 4.13 25.92
C VAL A 165 -2.21 5.02 26.48
N ALA A 166 -1.45 4.57 27.48
CA ALA A 166 -0.35 5.34 28.06
C ALA A 166 0.72 5.72 27.02
N ALA A 167 1.11 4.77 26.16
CA ALA A 167 2.07 5.05 25.09
C ALA A 167 1.49 5.98 24.02
N LEU A 168 0.20 5.85 23.69
CA LEU A 168 -0.48 6.75 22.76
C LEU A 168 -0.61 8.17 23.31
N ARG A 169 -0.82 8.35 24.62
CA ARG A 169 -0.77 9.67 25.28
C ARG A 169 0.62 10.30 25.14
N ALA A 170 1.67 9.52 25.36
CA ALA A 170 3.04 10.00 25.14
C ALA A 170 3.30 10.37 23.67
N ALA A 171 2.79 9.58 22.72
CA ALA A 171 2.88 9.93 21.29
C ALA A 171 2.13 11.23 20.97
N LEU A 172 0.96 11.46 21.58
CA LEU A 172 0.15 12.66 21.36
C LEU A 172 0.81 13.95 21.86
N GLN A 173 1.53 13.88 22.97
CA GLN A 173 2.29 15.02 23.49
C GLN A 173 3.39 15.48 22.52
N ASN A 174 3.93 14.54 21.74
CA ASN A 174 5.00 14.77 20.76
C ASN A 174 4.50 15.03 19.32
N ALA A 175 3.18 14.93 19.07
CA ALA A 175 2.57 15.05 17.75
C ALA A 175 2.13 16.49 17.39
#